data_AF-E6QMI5-F1
#
_entry.id   AF-E6QMI5-F1
#
_cell.length_a   1.000
_cell.length_b   1.000
_cell.length_c   1.000
_cell.angle_alpha   90.00
_cell.angle_beta   90.00
_cell.angle_gamma   90.00
#
_symmetry.space_group_name_H-M   'P 1'
#
loop_
_entity.id
_entity.type
_entity.pdbx_description
1 polymer ?
#
loop_
_entity_poly.entity_id
_entity_poly.type
_entity_poly.pdbx_seq_one_letter_code
_entity_poly.pdbx_strand_id
1 'polypeptide(L)'
;MMKSPFHAAYALTLLLCTFLFSLSGQALSKKQKAQAGADIFRDKGCAYCHGAMAVGARKGPALTDLRKKKWKPKRIEQKIENGSQKMPAFGDSLSKDEVMDLVAWLRAKHRPQPRPRAAGASEQ
;
A
#
# COMPACT_ATOMS: atom_id res chain seq x y z
N MET A 1 15.18 -52.89 -10.28
CA MET A 1 15.28 -51.42 -10.53
C MET A 1 14.66 -50.69 -9.35
N MET A 2 15.46 -50.35 -8.34
CA MET A 2 15.00 -49.66 -7.13
C MET A 2 15.28 -48.16 -7.30
N LYS A 3 14.24 -47.36 -7.55
CA LYS A 3 14.33 -45.89 -7.58
C LYS A 3 14.66 -45.41 -6.16
N SER A 4 15.83 -44.81 -5.97
CA SER A 4 16.35 -44.46 -4.65
C SER A 4 15.57 -43.31 -4.00
N PRO A 5 15.21 -43.40 -2.70
CA PRO A 5 14.38 -42.40 -2.00
C PRO A 5 15.09 -41.05 -1.81
N PHE A 6 16.40 -40.98 -2.07
CA PHE A 6 17.21 -39.78 -1.88
C PHE A 6 16.82 -38.60 -2.81
N HIS A 7 16.30 -38.89 -4.01
CA HIS A 7 15.84 -37.83 -4.92
C HIS A 7 14.54 -37.16 -4.45
N ALA A 8 13.67 -37.90 -3.73
CA ALA A 8 12.42 -37.38 -3.22
C ALA A 8 12.62 -36.42 -2.03
N ALA A 9 13.59 -36.72 -1.15
CA ALA A 9 13.92 -35.86 -0.01
C ALA A 9 14.56 -34.52 -0.45
N TYR A 10 15.38 -34.53 -1.50
CA TYR A 10 16.01 -33.33 -2.05
C TYR A 10 15.00 -32.43 -2.78
N ALA A 11 14.07 -33.02 -3.52
CA ALA A 11 12.99 -32.28 -4.16
C ALA A 11 12.05 -31.62 -3.12
N LEU A 12 11.74 -32.31 -2.03
CA LEU A 12 10.87 -31.79 -0.97
C LEU A 12 11.52 -30.62 -0.20
N THR A 13 12.82 -30.70 0.07
CA THR A 13 13.57 -29.62 0.74
C THR A 13 13.72 -28.38 -0.14
N LEU A 14 13.99 -28.53 -1.45
CA LEU A 14 14.03 -27.40 -2.39
C LEU A 14 12.66 -26.72 -2.54
N LEU A 15 11.57 -27.49 -2.58
CA LEU A 15 10.21 -26.95 -2.59
C LEU A 15 9.87 -26.20 -1.30
N LEU A 16 10.33 -26.71 -0.14
CA LEU A 16 10.14 -26.02 1.14
C LEU A 16 10.91 -24.69 1.19
N CYS A 17 12.18 -24.69 0.76
CA CYS A 17 13.04 -23.50 0.76
C CYS A 17 12.50 -22.40 -0.19
N THR A 18 12.04 -22.77 -1.39
CA THR A 18 11.48 -21.81 -2.35
C THR A 18 10.15 -21.22 -1.88
N PHE A 19 9.31 -22.02 -1.20
CA PHE A 19 8.07 -21.56 -0.59
C PHE A 19 8.32 -20.55 0.54
N LEU A 20 9.28 -20.84 1.44
CA LEU A 20 9.68 -19.94 2.52
C LEU A 20 10.27 -18.62 2.00
N PHE A 21 11.11 -18.67 0.95
CA PHE A 21 11.67 -17.47 0.33
C PHE A 21 10.58 -16.57 -0.28
N SER A 22 9.60 -17.18 -0.96
CA SER A 22 8.50 -16.46 -1.61
C SER A 22 7.58 -15.74 -0.61
N LEU A 23 7.31 -16.34 0.55
CA LEU A 23 6.45 -15.75 1.58
C LEU A 23 7.09 -14.48 2.19
N SER A 24 8.40 -14.53 2.45
CA SER A 24 9.17 -13.39 2.95
C SER A 24 9.16 -12.21 1.98
N GLY A 25 9.29 -12.48 0.67
CA GLY A 25 9.26 -11.46 -0.38
C GLY A 25 7.93 -10.69 -0.44
N GLN A 26 6.80 -11.39 -0.31
CA GLN A 26 5.47 -10.76 -0.36
C GLN A 26 5.20 -9.84 0.85
N ALA A 27 5.65 -10.23 2.04
CA ALA A 27 5.51 -9.42 3.24
C ALA A 27 6.31 -8.11 3.15
N LEU A 28 7.56 -8.20 2.68
CA LEU A 28 8.41 -7.03 2.45
C LEU A 28 7.80 -6.09 1.41
N SER A 29 7.36 -6.63 0.27
CA SER A 29 6.68 -5.88 -0.79
C SER A 29 5.45 -5.14 -0.26
N LYS A 30 4.59 -5.80 0.53
CA LYS A 30 3.40 -5.15 1.11
C LYS A 30 3.76 -3.99 2.04
N LYS A 31 4.81 -4.12 2.85
CA LYS A 31 5.30 -3.05 3.74
C LYS A 31 5.86 -1.87 2.92
N GLN A 32 6.63 -2.16 1.87
CA GLN A 32 7.19 -1.15 0.97
C GLN A 32 6.08 -0.37 0.24
N LYS A 33 5.09 -1.06 -0.33
CA LYS A 33 3.92 -0.42 -0.96
C LYS A 33 3.15 0.47 0.01
N ALA A 34 2.92 -0.02 1.23
CA ALA A 34 2.28 0.80 2.26
C ALA A 34 3.12 2.03 2.64
N GLN A 35 4.46 1.90 2.68
CA GLN A 35 5.33 3.04 2.95
C GLN A 35 5.29 4.08 1.82
N ALA A 36 5.36 3.63 0.56
CA ALA A 36 5.22 4.50 -0.61
C ALA A 36 3.87 5.22 -0.60
N GLY A 37 2.78 4.51 -0.31
CA GLY A 37 1.45 5.10 -0.17
C GLY A 37 1.37 6.18 0.91
N ALA A 38 2.09 6.04 2.02
CA ALA A 38 2.16 7.07 3.06
C ALA A 38 2.79 8.37 2.52
N ASP A 39 3.86 8.24 1.75
CA ASP A 39 4.57 9.38 1.17
C ASP A 39 3.71 10.07 0.10
N ILE A 40 3.11 9.29 -0.81
CA ILE A 40 2.20 9.78 -1.85
C ILE A 40 1.04 10.54 -1.21
N PHE A 41 0.44 10.01 -0.14
CA PHE A 41 -0.68 10.65 0.56
C PHE A 41 -0.31 12.04 1.11
N ARG A 42 0.93 12.20 1.59
CA ARG A 42 1.45 13.51 2.01
C ARG A 42 1.73 14.40 0.80
N ASP A 43 2.49 13.90 -0.17
CA ASP A 43 3.06 14.71 -1.25
C ASP A 43 2.02 15.15 -2.29
N LYS A 44 0.99 14.33 -2.51
CA LYS A 44 -0.13 14.66 -3.41
C LYS A 44 -1.25 15.43 -2.70
N GLY A 45 -0.99 15.94 -1.49
CA GLY A 45 -1.89 16.85 -0.78
C GLY A 45 -3.13 16.20 -0.16
N CYS A 46 -3.25 14.86 -0.15
CA CYS A 46 -4.42 14.17 0.42
C CYS A 46 -4.61 14.53 1.90
N ALA A 47 -3.51 14.71 2.63
CA ALA A 47 -3.47 15.13 4.02
C ALA A 47 -4.11 16.50 4.29
N TYR A 48 -4.21 17.38 3.28
CA TYR A 48 -4.84 18.69 3.44
C TYR A 48 -6.32 18.59 3.83
N CYS A 49 -7.02 17.62 3.22
CA CYS A 49 -8.43 17.37 3.52
C CYS A 49 -8.63 16.29 4.56
N HIS A 50 -7.78 15.25 4.54
CA HIS A 50 -7.98 14.06 5.36
C HIS A 50 -7.07 13.99 6.61
N GLY A 51 -6.22 14.99 6.85
CA GLY A 51 -5.25 15.02 7.94
C GLY A 51 -4.03 14.12 7.71
N ALA A 52 -2.90 14.42 8.36
CA ALA A 52 -1.59 13.79 8.09
C ALA A 52 -1.58 12.25 8.10
N MET A 53 -2.35 11.62 9.00
CA MET A 53 -2.48 10.16 9.09
C MET A 53 -3.87 9.67 8.67
N ALA A 54 -4.51 10.40 7.77
CA ALA A 54 -5.89 10.21 7.33
C ALA A 54 -6.90 10.18 8.51
N VAL A 55 -6.61 10.90 9.59
CA VAL A 55 -7.41 10.96 10.83
C VAL A 55 -8.67 11.83 10.69
N GLY A 56 -8.84 12.47 9.54
CA GLY A 56 -9.88 13.44 9.26
C GLY A 56 -9.44 14.86 9.61
N ALA A 57 -10.06 15.82 8.94
CA ALA A 57 -9.95 17.24 9.26
C ALA A 57 -11.29 17.91 8.94
N ARG A 58 -11.40 19.22 9.16
CA ARG A 58 -12.62 19.98 8.83
C ARG A 58 -13.03 19.84 7.35
N LYS A 59 -12.05 19.65 6.46
CA LYS A 59 -12.25 19.60 5.01
C LYS A 59 -12.61 18.21 4.47
N GLY A 60 -12.38 17.14 5.24
CA GLY A 60 -12.57 15.78 4.75
C GLY A 60 -12.62 14.73 5.86
N PRO A 61 -13.33 13.63 5.64
CA PRO A 61 -13.56 12.62 6.65
C PRO A 61 -12.28 11.85 7.02
N ALA A 62 -12.29 11.22 8.19
CA ALA A 62 -11.31 10.21 8.53
C ALA A 62 -11.39 9.01 7.58
N LEU A 63 -10.23 8.48 7.20
CA LEU A 63 -10.09 7.29 6.34
C LEU A 63 -9.48 6.10 7.12
N THR A 64 -9.31 6.24 8.43
CA THR A 64 -8.66 5.25 9.31
C THR A 64 -9.44 3.94 9.43
N ASP A 65 -10.75 3.99 9.18
CA ASP A 65 -11.66 2.87 9.41
C ASP A 65 -12.09 2.15 8.13
N LEU A 66 -11.54 2.49 6.96
CA LEU A 66 -11.89 1.87 5.68
C LEU A 66 -11.77 0.34 5.71
N ARG A 67 -10.74 -0.19 6.38
CA ARG A 67 -10.57 -1.63 6.60
C ARG A 67 -11.67 -2.21 7.50
N LYS A 68 -12.02 -1.53 8.60
CA LYS A 68 -13.08 -1.96 9.53
C LYS A 68 -14.45 -1.96 8.84
N LYS A 69 -14.70 -0.93 8.01
CA LYS A 69 -15.87 -0.79 7.13
C LYS A 69 -15.83 -1.73 5.91
N LYS A 70 -14.84 -2.62 5.81
CA LYS A 70 -14.68 -3.62 4.74
C LYS A 70 -14.70 -3.02 3.32
N TRP A 71 -14.21 -1.80 3.14
CA TRP A 71 -14.05 -1.23 1.80
C TRP A 71 -13.10 -2.10 0.98
N LYS A 72 -13.57 -2.52 -0.20
CA LYS A 72 -12.79 -3.28 -1.17
C LYS A 72 -11.75 -2.37 -1.82
N PRO A 73 -10.57 -2.89 -2.21
CA PRO A 73 -9.50 -2.06 -2.77
C PRO A 73 -9.97 -1.32 -4.04
N LYS A 74 -10.69 -2.01 -4.94
CA LYS A 74 -11.29 -1.41 -6.15
C LYS A 74 -12.21 -0.22 -5.85
N ARG A 75 -12.93 -0.23 -4.73
CA ARG A 75 -13.79 0.90 -4.32
C ARG A 75 -12.96 2.12 -3.91
N ILE A 76 -11.83 1.90 -3.24
CA ILE A 76 -10.93 2.97 -2.81
C ILE A 76 -10.22 3.55 -4.04
N GLU A 77 -9.71 2.69 -4.91
CA GLU A 77 -9.12 3.02 -6.22
C GLU A 77 -10.07 3.90 -7.05
N GLN A 78 -11.30 3.43 -7.31
CA GLN A 78 -12.30 4.21 -8.04
C GLN A 78 -12.64 5.55 -7.39
N LYS A 79 -12.61 5.63 -6.04
CA LYS A 79 -12.86 6.88 -5.33
C LYS A 79 -11.69 7.85 -5.46
N ILE A 80 -10.45 7.36 -5.51
CA ILE A 80 -9.25 8.18 -5.75
C ILE A 80 -9.24 8.67 -7.20
N GLU A 81 -9.46 7.75 -8.16
CA GLU A 81 -9.42 8.06 -9.59
C GLU A 81 -10.50 9.07 -9.99
N ASN A 82 -11.75 8.86 -9.55
CA ASN A 82 -12.89 9.67 -9.97
C ASN A 82 -13.24 10.81 -9.01
N GLY A 83 -12.72 10.80 -7.78
CA GLY A 83 -13.03 11.79 -6.76
C GLY A 83 -14.51 11.82 -6.31
N SER A 84 -14.96 13.02 -5.95
CA SER A 84 -16.35 13.38 -5.64
C SER A 84 -16.53 14.90 -5.74
N GLN A 85 -17.73 15.42 -5.51
CA GLN A 85 -17.99 16.86 -5.59
C GLN A 85 -17.01 17.75 -4.79
N LYS A 86 -16.49 17.27 -3.64
CA LYS A 86 -15.53 18.02 -2.79
C LYS A 86 -14.12 17.42 -2.74
N MET A 87 -13.90 16.30 -3.44
CA MET A 87 -12.60 15.62 -3.49
C MET A 87 -12.19 15.54 -4.96
N PRO A 88 -11.08 16.16 -5.38
CA PRO A 88 -10.68 16.14 -6.77
C PRO A 88 -10.44 14.70 -7.25
N ALA A 89 -10.64 14.49 -8.55
CA ALA A 89 -10.24 13.28 -9.25
C ALA A 89 -8.71 13.26 -9.40
N PHE A 90 -8.09 12.10 -9.16
CA PHE A 90 -6.64 11.95 -9.28
C PHE A 90 -6.21 11.01 -10.42
N GLY A 91 -7.17 10.48 -11.21
CA GLY A 91 -6.89 9.51 -12.27
C GLY A 91 -5.84 9.95 -13.29
N ASP A 92 -5.77 11.25 -13.59
CA ASP A 92 -4.80 11.79 -14.56
C ASP A 92 -3.46 12.21 -13.92
N SER A 93 -3.37 12.22 -12.59
CA SER A 93 -2.23 12.77 -11.83
C SER A 93 -1.48 11.73 -10.98
N LEU A 94 -2.01 10.50 -10.95
CA LEU A 94 -1.42 9.34 -10.30
C LEU A 94 -1.37 8.18 -11.28
N SER A 95 -0.22 7.53 -11.33
CA SER A 95 -0.08 6.23 -11.97
C SER A 95 -0.90 5.16 -11.24
N LYS A 96 -1.18 4.05 -11.95
CA LYS A 96 -1.92 2.93 -11.34
C LYS A 96 -1.22 2.38 -10.09
N ASP A 97 0.10 2.29 -10.13
CA ASP A 97 0.90 1.80 -9.01
C ASP A 97 0.83 2.75 -7.81
N GLU A 98 0.90 4.07 -8.03
CA GLU A 98 0.71 5.06 -6.96
C GLU A 98 -0.67 4.94 -6.29
N VAL A 99 -1.73 4.75 -7.08
CA VAL A 99 -3.08 4.50 -6.54
C VAL A 99 -3.11 3.21 -5.73
N MET A 100 -2.48 2.15 -6.21
CA MET A 100 -2.44 0.87 -5.50
C MET A 100 -1.61 0.93 -4.21
N ASP A 101 -0.55 1.75 -4.18
CA ASP A 101 0.24 2.00 -2.98
C ASP A 101 -0.56 2.81 -1.94
N LEU A 102 -1.33 3.82 -2.36
CA LEU A 102 -2.30 4.51 -1.51
C LEU A 102 -3.34 3.55 -0.94
N VAL A 103 -3.89 2.66 -1.77
CA VAL A 103 -4.84 1.62 -1.33
C VAL A 103 -4.19 0.67 -0.32
N ALA A 104 -2.94 0.27 -0.55
CA ALA A 104 -2.18 -0.58 0.35
C ALA A 104 -1.99 0.10 1.72
N TRP A 105 -1.63 1.39 1.73
CA TRP A 105 -1.50 2.18 2.95
C TRP A 105 -2.84 2.35 3.68
N LEU A 106 -3.90 2.83 3.00
CA LEU A 106 -5.21 3.07 3.61
C LEU A 106 -5.84 1.80 4.22
N ARG A 107 -5.49 0.62 3.71
CA ARG A 107 -5.98 -0.67 4.20
C ARG A 107 -5.01 -1.42 5.12
N ALA A 108 -3.80 -0.89 5.36
CA ALA A 108 -2.82 -1.56 6.19
C ALA A 108 -3.32 -1.71 7.64
N LYS A 109 -2.95 -2.83 8.29
CA LYS A 109 -3.27 -3.04 9.72
C LYS A 109 -2.58 -2.02 10.60
N HIS A 110 -1.31 -1.79 10.31
CA HIS A 110 -0.48 -0.77 10.94
C HIS A 110 -0.01 0.12 9.80
N ARG A 111 -0.45 1.38 9.81
CA ARG A 111 -0.11 2.34 8.76
C ARG A 111 1.24 2.97 9.09
N PRO A 112 2.26 2.81 8.23
CA PRO A 112 3.50 3.53 8.44
C PRO A 112 3.26 5.04 8.35
N GLN A 113 4.08 5.79 9.09
CA GLN A 113 4.17 7.25 8.93
C GLN A 113 4.85 7.57 7.59
N PRO A 114 4.50 8.66 6.92
CA PRO A 114 5.28 9.18 5.80
C PRO A 114 6.73 9.43 6.24
N ARG A 115 7.70 9.06 5.40
CA ARG A 115 9.12 9.31 5.66
C ARG A 115 9.36 10.83 5.74
N PRO A 116 10.19 11.36 6.65
CA PRO A 116 10.54 12.78 6.61
C PRO A 116 11.01 13.17 5.20
N ARG A 117 10.55 14.31 4.69
CA ARG A 117 11.15 14.87 3.46
C ARG A 117 12.64 15.05 3.75
N ALA A 118 13.50 14.61 2.83
CA ALA A 118 14.93 14.84 2.96
C ALA A 118 15.14 16.35 3.15
N ALA A 119 15.81 16.74 4.23
CA ALA A 119 16.13 18.13 4.50
C ALA A 119 17.03 18.62 3.36
N GLY A 120 16.47 19.38 2.40
CA GLY A 120 17.22 19.92 1.25
C GLY A 120 16.46 20.02 -0.07
N ALA A 121 15.28 19.42 -0.23
CA ALA A 121 14.45 19.64 -1.42
C ALA A 121 13.48 20.81 -1.18
N SER A 122 14.03 22.03 -1.24
CA SER A 122 13.25 23.27 -1.34
C SER A 122 12.43 23.29 -2.62
N GLU A 123 11.25 23.89 -2.53
CA GLU A 123 10.39 24.35 -3.62
C GLU A 123 11.08 24.55 -4.98
N GLN A 124 10.48 23.97 -6.02
CA GLN A 124 10.44 24.53 -7.36
C GLN A 124 8.97 24.68 -7.76
#